data_AF-A0A3R8TT81-F1
#
_entry.id   AF-A0A3R8TT81-F1
#
_cell.length_a   1.000
_cell.length_b   1.000
_cell.length_c   1.000
_cell.angle_alpha   90.00
_cell.angle_beta   90.00
_cell.angle_gamma   90.00
#
_symmetry.space_group_name_H-M   'P 1'
#
loop_
_entity.id
_entity.type
_entity.pdbx_description
1 polymer ?
#
loop_
_entity_poly.entity_id
_entity_poly.type
_entity_poly.pdbx_seq_one_letter_code
_entity_poly.pdbx_strand_id
1 'polypeptide(L)' 'MSRLPSLYISHGSPMTALNPGQVGVRLAELAAQLPRPRAIVMASAHWLTYQPAVGAHPQPPTIHDFGGFPEALFALQYPA' A
#
# COMPACT_ATOMS: atom_id res chain seq x y z
N MET A 1 16.29 -17.84 -12.72
CA MET A 1 15.73 -16.78 -11.87
C MET A 1 14.28 -17.15 -11.56
N SER A 2 13.89 -17.25 -10.28
CA SER A 2 12.48 -17.43 -9.92
C SER A 2 11.72 -16.12 -10.20
N ARG A 3 10.59 -16.23 -10.88
CA ARG A 3 9.72 -15.08 -11.15
C ARG A 3 8.92 -14.75 -9.89
N LEU A 4 8.96 -13.49 -9.44
CA LEU A 4 8.09 -13.01 -8.37
C LEU A 4 6.66 -12.85 -8.88
N PRO A 5 5.62 -13.12 -8.06
CA PRO A 5 4.25 -12.93 -8.48
C PRO A 5 3.88 -11.45 -8.58
N SER A 6 2.87 -11.16 -9.39
CA SER A 6 2.14 -9.88 -9.33
C SER A 6 0.89 -10.07 -8.47
N LEU A 7 0.60 -9.09 -7.62
CA LEU A 7 -0.55 -9.12 -6.73
C LEU A 7 -1.53 -8.02 -7.11
N TYR A 8 -2.81 -8.33 -7.09
CA TYR A 8 -3.89 -7.34 -7.06
C TYR A 8 -4.50 -7.32 -5.67
N ILE A 9 -4.42 -6.18 -4.99
CA ILE A 9 -4.94 -5.99 -3.64
C ILE A 9 -5.95 -4.85 -3.69
N SER A 10 -7.19 -5.13 -3.28
CA SER A 10 -8.20 -4.08 -3.13
C SER A 10 -7.76 -3.09 -2.03
N HIS A 11 -7.82 -1.79 -2.30
CA HIS A 11 -7.42 -0.75 -1.35
C HIS A 11 -8.41 -0.63 -0.17
N GLY A 12 -9.68 -1.01 -0.36
CA GLY A 12 -10.67 -1.06 0.70
C GLY A 12 -10.94 0.30 1.36
N SER A 13 -11.36 0.27 2.62
CA SER A 13 -11.56 1.47 3.43
C SER A 13 -10.23 1.91 4.07
N PRO A 14 -9.92 3.22 4.16
CA PRO A 14 -8.79 3.72 4.94
C PRO A 14 -8.76 3.18 6.38
N MET A 15 -9.93 2.92 6.97
CA MET A 15 -10.04 2.35 8.32
C MET A 15 -9.33 1.00 8.48
N THR A 16 -9.08 0.25 7.40
CA THR A 16 -8.31 -1.00 7.41
C THR A 16 -6.89 -0.78 7.95
N ALA A 17 -6.30 0.43 7.82
CA ALA A 17 -4.99 0.73 8.37
C ALA A 17 -4.98 0.74 9.92
N LEU A 18 -6.09 1.13 10.56
CA LEU A 18 -6.24 1.08 12.02
C LEU A 18 -6.82 -0.26 12.50
N ASN A 19 -7.79 -0.78 11.76
CA ASN A 19 -8.57 -1.97 12.13
C ASN A 19 -8.54 -2.98 10.98
N PRO A 20 -7.43 -3.70 10.80
CA PRO A 20 -7.21 -4.51 9.60
C PRO A 20 -8.07 -5.77 9.53
N GLY A 21 -8.63 -6.22 10.67
CA GLY A 21 -9.49 -7.40 10.75
C GLY A 21 -8.90 -8.63 10.04
N GLN A 22 -9.75 -9.38 9.34
CA GLN A 22 -9.31 -10.56 8.59
C GLN A 22 -8.40 -10.23 7.40
N VAL A 23 -8.51 -9.02 6.82
CA VAL A 23 -7.69 -8.59 5.67
C VAL A 23 -6.22 -8.56 6.07
N GLY A 24 -5.88 -7.95 7.22
CA GLY A 24 -4.50 -7.94 7.72
C GLY A 24 -3.93 -9.33 7.95
N VAL A 25 -4.71 -10.23 8.54
CA VAL A 25 -4.31 -11.62 8.76
C VAL A 25 -3.98 -12.32 7.44
N ARG A 26 -4.85 -12.20 6.43
CA ARG A 26 -4.63 -12.86 5.12
C ARG A 26 -3.44 -12.26 4.37
N LEU A 27 -3.22 -10.95 4.46
CA LEU A 27 -2.05 -10.31 3.87
C LEU A 27 -0.74 -10.75 4.53
N ALA A 28 -0.74 -10.92 5.86
CA ALA A 28 0.42 -11.43 6.59
C ALA A 28 0.73 -12.90 6.22
N GLU A 29 -0.29 -13.76 6.15
CA GLU A 29 -0.16 -15.15 5.72
C GLU A 29 0.37 -15.27 4.29
N LEU A 30 -0.11 -14.40 3.37
CA LEU A 30 0.39 -14.32 2.01
C LEU A 30 1.86 -13.89 1.99
N ALA A 31 2.21 -12.82 2.70
CA ALA A 31 3.58 -12.30 2.74
C ALA A 31 4.59 -13.35 3.25
N ALA A 32 4.21 -14.17 4.24
CA ALA A 32 5.05 -15.23 4.78
C ALA A 32 5.39 -16.34 3.76
N GLN A 33 4.60 -16.49 2.69
CA GLN A 33 4.79 -17.49 1.65
C GLN A 33 5.55 -16.94 0.42
N LEU A 34 5.79 -15.63 0.38
CA LEU A 34 6.43 -14.98 -0.76
C LEU A 34 7.94 -14.81 -0.52
N PRO A 35 8.79 -15.07 -1.53
CA PRO A 35 10.19 -14.70 -1.45
C PRO A 35 10.32 -13.18 -1.31
N ARG A 36 11.27 -12.72 -0.47
CA ARG A 36 11.47 -11.29 -0.21
C ARG A 36 11.95 -10.57 -1.48
N PRO A 37 11.19 -9.60 -2.02
CA PRO A 37 11.62 -8.83 -3.17
C PRO A 37 12.74 -7.85 -2.80
N ARG A 38 13.57 -7.49 -3.79
CA ARG A 38 14.53 -6.39 -3.66
C ARG A 38 13.88 -5.01 -3.69
N ALA A 39 12.74 -4.91 -4.37
CA ALA A 39 11.94 -3.69 -4.52
C ALA A 39 10.51 -4.09 -4.90
N ILE A 40 9.54 -3.23 -4.59
CA ILE A 40 8.14 -3.37 -4.98
C ILE A 40 7.80 -2.22 -5.93
N VAL A 41 7.16 -2.54 -7.06
CA VAL A 41 6.51 -1.55 -7.92
C VAL A 41 5.03 -1.57 -7.59
N MET A 42 4.49 -0.44 -7.16
CA MET A 42 3.08 -0.29 -6.80
C MET A 42 2.35 0.57 -7.84
N ALA A 43 1.25 0.06 -8.38
CA ALA A 43 0.28 0.84 -9.14
C ALA A 43 -0.93 1.07 -8.24
N SER A 44 -1.25 2.33 -7.95
CA SER A 44 -2.36 2.70 -7.07
C SER A 44 -3.51 3.28 -7.87
N ALA A 45 -4.75 2.91 -7.55
CA ALA A 45 -5.96 3.50 -8.12
C ALA A 45 -6.07 5.01 -7.83
N HIS A 46 -5.36 5.48 -6.80
CA HIS A 46 -5.36 6.88 -6.37
C HIS A 46 -4.19 7.69 -6.97
N TRP A 47 -3.25 7.05 -7.66
CA TRP A 47 -2.16 7.75 -8.35
C TRP A 47 -2.61 8.17 -9.76
N LEU A 48 -3.36 9.27 -9.82
CA LEU A 48 -3.94 9.78 -11.06
C LEU A 48 -3.08 10.90 -11.64
N THR A 49 -2.66 10.71 -12.88
CA THR A 49 -1.81 11.65 -13.64
C THR A 49 -2.29 11.71 -15.09
N TYR A 50 -2.02 12.80 -15.79
CA TYR A 50 -2.44 12.97 -17.20
C TYR A 50 -1.68 12.05 -18.17
N GLN A 51 -0.47 11.65 -17.80
CA GLN A 51 0.40 10.72 -18.53
C GLN A 51 1.03 9.75 -17.53
N PRO A 52 1.41 8.53 -17.93
CA PRO A 52 2.06 7.59 -17.03
C PRO A 52 3.28 8.20 -16.34
N ALA A 53 3.22 8.26 -15.01
CA ALA A 53 4.27 8.84 -14.18
C ALA A 53 4.77 7.82 -13.16
N VAL A 54 6.08 7.87 -12.87
CA VAL A 54 6.73 7.01 -11.88
C VAL A 54 7.31 7.89 -10.78
N GLY A 55 6.90 7.63 -9.54
CA GLY A 55 7.55 8.20 -8.37
C GLY A 55 8.88 7.49 -8.09
N ALA A 56 9.93 8.27 -7.79
CA ALA A 56 11.28 7.74 -7.49
C ALA A 56 11.91 8.38 -6.25
N HIS A 57 11.08 8.94 -5.35
CA HIS A 57 11.58 9.54 -4.12
C HIS A 57 12.14 8.44 -3.20
N PRO A 58 13.37 8.56 -2.66
CA PRO A 58 13.98 7.51 -1.85
C PRO A 58 13.27 7.27 -0.52
N GLN A 59 12.54 8.27 -0.02
CA GLN A 59 11.72 8.20 1.18
C GLN A 59 10.45 9.06 0.98
N PRO A 60 9.47 8.59 0.18
CA PRO A 60 8.31 9.41 -0.18
C PRO A 60 7.53 9.83 1.08
N PRO A 61 6.98 11.06 1.14
CA PRO A 61 6.12 11.44 2.24
C PRO A 61 4.85 10.58 2.25
N THR A 62 4.28 10.37 3.43
CA THR A 62 2.94 9.76 3.54
C THR A 62 1.89 10.75 3.07
N ILE A 63 1.07 10.34 2.11
CA ILE A 63 -0.02 11.16 1.55
C ILE A 63 -1.35 10.60 2.08
N HIS A 64 -2.17 11.46 2.67
CA HIS A 64 -3.54 11.15 3.07
C HIS A 64 -4.50 11.81 2.06
N ASP A 65 -4.98 11.03 1.10
CA ASP A 65 -5.78 11.48 -0.04
C ASP A 65 -7.29 11.16 0.10
N PHE A 66 -7.74 11.04 1.36
CA PHE A 66 -9.12 10.76 1.74
C PHE A 66 -9.63 11.80 2.74
N GLY A 67 -10.96 11.88 2.91
CA GLY A 67 -11.63 12.83 3.82
C GLY A 67 -12.83 12.22 4.55
N GLY A 68 -13.25 12.85 5.64
CA GLY A 68 -14.39 12.38 6.45
C GLY A 68 -14.08 11.24 7.43
N PHE A 69 -12.79 11.01 7.72
CA PHE A 69 -12.30 9.94 8.58
C PHE A 69 -11.75 10.47 9.93
N PRO A 70 -11.59 9.62 10.96
CA PRO A 70 -11.02 10.03 12.24
C PRO A 70 -9.59 10.56 12.15
N GLU A 71 -9.22 11.49 13.04
CA GLU A 71 -7.88 12.10 13.11
C GLU A 71 -6.75 11.07 13.23
N ALA A 72 -7.00 9.95 13.92
CA ALA A 72 -6.05 8.87 14.08
C ALA A 72 -5.53 8.32 12.74
N LEU A 73 -6.32 8.38 11.65
CA LEU A 73 -5.84 8.00 10.32
C LEU A 73 -4.83 9.00 9.75
N PHE A 74 -5.06 10.30 9.94
CA PHE A 74 -4.16 11.36 9.46
C PHE A 74 -2.86 11.45 10.26
N ALA A 75 -2.85 10.88 11.47
CA ALA A 75 -1.65 10.75 12.29
C ALA A 75 -0.74 9.58 11.87
N LEU A 76 -1.24 8.63 11.07
CA LEU A 76 -0.43 7.50 10.61
C LEU A 76 0.69 7.99 9.68
N GLN A 77 1.83 7.31 9.76
CA GLN A 77 2.97 7.53 8.89
C GLN A 77 3.41 6.18 8.31
N TYR A 78 3.65 6.16 7.00
CA TYR A 78 4.21 5.04 6.25
C TYR A 78 5.60 5.45 5.72
N PRO A 79 6.68 5.15 6.48
CA PRO A 79 8.05 5.45 6.06
C PRO A 79 8.53 4.35 5.09
N ALA A 80 8.04 4.43 3.84
CA ALA A 80 8.36 3.49 2.78
C ALA A 80 9.86 3.32 2.54
#